data_AF-A0A1U7YH39-F1
#
_entry.id   AF-A0A1U7YH39-F1
#
_cell.length_a   1.000
_cell.length_b   1.000
_cell.length_c   1.000
_cell.angle_alpha   90.00
_cell.angle_beta   90.00
_cell.angle_gamma   90.00
#
_symmetry.space_group_name_H-M   'P 1'
#
loop_
_entity.id
_entity.type
_entity.pdbx_description
1 polymer ?
#
loop_
_entity_poly.entity_id
_entity_poly.type
_entity_poly.pdbx_seq_one_letter_code
_entity_poly.pdbx_strand_id
1 'polypeptide(L)'
;MIPFEEAFDMFCNGLTMAGPFWDHVLNYWEKSLEMPQKVLFLKYEDVKEKPFLHLRRLAEFLECPFSLEEEESGLVDEIIKLCSFENLSNLEVNKSGKTLFGNDNRVFFRKGEVGDWKNHLTTEMVERLNQITEDKFNGSGLTL
;
A
#
# COMPACT_ATOMS: atom_id res chain seq x y z
N MET A 1 20.64 14.64 -4.39
CA MET A 1 19.57 14.05 -3.58
C MET A 1 18.90 15.20 -2.86
N ILE A 2 17.57 15.31 -2.92
CA ILE A 2 16.84 16.38 -2.25
C ILE A 2 16.87 16.10 -0.73
N PRO A 3 17.16 17.10 0.14
CA PRO A 3 17.06 16.95 1.59
C PRO A 3 15.68 16.44 2.04
N PHE A 4 15.64 15.68 3.13
CA PHE A 4 14.39 15.06 3.59
C PHE A 4 13.28 16.09 3.90
N GLU A 5 13.63 17.19 4.55
CA GLU A 5 12.69 18.27 4.89
C GLU A 5 12.10 18.93 3.64
N GLU A 6 12.93 19.13 2.60
CA GLU A 6 12.48 19.67 1.31
C GLU A 6 11.57 18.66 0.58
N ALA A 7 11.93 17.37 0.58
CA ALA A 7 11.09 16.32 0.02
C ALA A 7 9.73 16.19 0.75
N PHE A 8 9.73 16.35 2.08
CA PHE A 8 8.53 16.37 2.89
C PHE A 8 7.64 17.57 2.56
N ASP A 9 8.22 18.77 2.43
CA ASP A 9 7.47 19.98 2.05
C ASP A 9 6.88 19.85 0.64
N MET A 10 7.66 19.35 -0.32
CA MET A 10 7.19 19.04 -1.67
C MET A 10 6.01 18.06 -1.63
N PHE A 11 6.08 17.00 -0.82
CA PHE A 11 4.98 16.04 -0.64
C PHE A 11 3.71 16.72 -0.10
N CYS A 12 3.84 17.53 0.96
CA CYS A 12 2.72 18.26 1.55
C CYS A 12 2.05 19.21 0.55
N ASN A 13 2.84 19.82 -0.34
CA ASN A 13 2.37 20.73 -1.37
C ASN A 13 1.91 20.01 -2.65
N GLY A 14 1.89 18.67 -2.67
CA GLY A 14 1.48 17.87 -3.82
C GLY A 14 2.47 17.85 -5.00
N LEU A 15 3.69 18.34 -4.79
CA LEU A 15 4.77 18.44 -5.78
C LEU A 15 5.54 17.12 -5.91
N THR A 16 4.81 16.02 -6.11
CA THR A 16 5.36 14.67 -6.23
C THR A 16 4.95 14.04 -7.54
N MET A 17 5.67 12.99 -7.94
CA MET A 17 5.25 12.16 -9.07
C MET A 17 3.87 11.57 -8.79
N ALA A 18 2.91 11.83 -9.67
CA ALA A 18 1.50 11.47 -9.50
C ALA A 18 0.78 12.13 -8.29
N GLY A 19 1.32 13.22 -7.75
CA GLY A 19 0.65 14.04 -6.74
C GLY A 19 -0.47 14.94 -7.30
N PRO A 20 -1.31 15.52 -6.43
CA PRO A 20 -1.29 15.39 -4.97
C PRO A 20 -1.78 14.03 -4.46
N PHE A 21 -1.14 13.51 -3.40
CA PHE A 21 -1.46 12.19 -2.83
C PHE A 21 -2.93 12.05 -2.43
N TRP A 22 -3.46 13.02 -1.68
CA TRP A 22 -4.83 12.98 -1.19
C TRP A 22 -5.86 12.95 -2.32
N ASP A 23 -5.67 13.77 -3.35
CA ASP A 23 -6.57 13.83 -4.49
C ASP A 23 -6.53 12.50 -5.27
N HIS A 24 -5.35 11.92 -5.44
CA HIS A 24 -5.20 10.59 -6.03
C HIS A 24 -5.97 9.52 -5.24
N VAL A 25 -5.82 9.50 -3.91
CA VAL A 25 -6.52 8.54 -3.04
C VAL A 25 -8.04 8.73 -3.11
N LEU A 26 -8.52 9.97 -2.97
CA LEU A 26 -9.95 10.29 -2.99
C LEU A 26 -10.60 9.91 -4.31
N ASN A 27 -9.95 10.21 -5.45
CA ASN A 27 -10.47 9.84 -6.76
C ASN A 27 -10.74 8.33 -6.87
N TYR A 28 -9.83 7.49 -6.38
CA TYR A 28 -10.02 6.03 -6.39
C TYR A 28 -10.98 5.54 -5.31
N TRP A 29 -11.05 6.22 -4.17
CA TRP A 29 -12.05 5.95 -3.14
C TRP A 29 -13.47 6.18 -3.68
N GLU A 30 -13.74 7.34 -4.26
CA GLU A 30 -15.03 7.67 -4.88
C GLU A 30 -15.38 6.69 -5.99
N LYS A 31 -14.42 6.35 -6.87
CA LYS A 31 -14.65 5.36 -7.92
C LYS A 31 -14.96 3.97 -7.38
N SER A 32 -14.40 3.59 -6.24
CA SER A 32 -14.72 2.31 -5.57
C SER A 32 -16.15 2.28 -5.04
N LEU A 33 -16.69 3.43 -4.61
CA LEU A 33 -18.09 3.55 -4.18
C LEU A 33 -19.05 3.57 -5.38
N GLU A 34 -18.69 4.25 -6.46
CA GLU A 34 -19.50 4.32 -7.67
C GLU A 34 -19.54 3.00 -8.45
N MET A 35 -18.41 2.27 -8.49
CA MET A 35 -18.24 1.06 -9.30
C MET A 35 -17.61 -0.07 -8.47
N PRO A 36 -18.27 -0.56 -7.42
CA PRO A 36 -17.70 -1.56 -6.50
C PRO A 36 -17.37 -2.90 -7.17
N GLN A 37 -17.99 -3.20 -8.31
CA GLN A 37 -17.71 -4.41 -9.11
C GLN A 37 -16.52 -4.25 -10.07
N LYS A 38 -15.97 -3.03 -10.21
CA LYS A 38 -14.85 -2.72 -11.13
C LYS A 38 -13.64 -2.13 -10.44
N VAL A 39 -13.81 -1.58 -9.23
CA VAL A 39 -12.74 -0.96 -8.45
C VAL A 39 -12.76 -1.50 -7.04
N LEU A 40 -11.76 -2.31 -6.70
CA LEU A 40 -11.53 -2.80 -5.35
C LEU A 40 -10.55 -1.88 -4.61
N PHE A 41 -11.04 -1.16 -3.61
CA PHE A 41 -10.20 -0.34 -2.74
C PHE A 41 -9.68 -1.15 -1.54
N LEU A 42 -8.36 -1.14 -1.36
CA LEU A 42 -7.64 -1.83 -0.28
C LEU A 42 -6.68 -0.85 0.41
N LYS A 43 -6.50 -1.01 1.72
CA LYS A 43 -5.50 -0.28 2.50
C LYS A 43 -4.35 -1.21 2.85
N TYR A 44 -3.13 -0.66 2.85
CA TYR A 44 -1.93 -1.45 3.08
C TYR A 44 -1.91 -2.07 4.48
N GLU A 45 -2.30 -1.29 5.48
CA GLU A 45 -2.39 -1.68 6.88
C GLU A 45 -3.37 -2.84 7.08
N ASP A 46 -4.57 -2.74 6.51
CA ASP A 46 -5.61 -3.77 6.61
C ASP A 46 -5.16 -5.09 5.96
N VAL A 47 -4.55 -5.01 4.77
CA VAL A 47 -4.00 -6.18 4.06
C VAL A 47 -2.88 -6.83 4.88
N LYS A 48 -2.07 -6.03 5.56
CA LYS A 48 -0.98 -6.55 6.39
C LYS A 48 -1.50 -7.17 7.70
N GLU A 49 -2.52 -6.58 8.31
CA GLU A 49 -3.13 -7.08 9.55
C GLU A 49 -3.92 -8.37 9.31
N LYS A 50 -4.69 -8.42 8.23
CA LYS A 50 -5.64 -9.51 7.92
C LYS A 50 -5.46 -10.03 6.49
N PRO A 51 -4.28 -10.58 6.14
CA PRO A 51 -3.96 -10.96 4.76
C PRO A 51 -4.93 -11.99 4.19
N PHE A 52 -5.37 -12.97 4.98
CA PHE A 52 -6.35 -13.98 4.56
C PHE A 52 -7.68 -13.35 4.13
N LEU A 53 -8.24 -12.47 4.95
CA LEU A 53 -9.52 -11.81 4.67
C LEU A 53 -9.44 -10.99 3.37
N HIS A 54 -8.36 -10.22 3.19
CA HIS A 54 -8.19 -9.38 2.02
C HIS A 54 -7.84 -10.16 0.76
N LEU A 55 -7.10 -11.27 0.87
CA LEU A 55 -6.83 -12.16 -0.25
C LEU A 55 -8.11 -12.85 -0.73
N ARG A 56 -8.96 -13.33 0.19
CA ARG A 56 -10.26 -13.91 -0.18
C ARG A 56 -11.15 -12.89 -0.86
N ARG A 57 -11.25 -11.66 -0.32
CA ARG A 57 -11.98 -10.55 -0.94
C ARG A 57 -11.46 -10.20 -2.34
N LEU A 58 -10.14 -10.24 -2.54
CA LEU A 58 -9.53 -10.01 -3.86
C LEU A 58 -9.89 -11.13 -4.84
N ALA A 59 -9.83 -12.38 -4.41
CA ALA A 59 -10.18 -13.54 -5.22
C ALA A 59 -11.67 -13.51 -5.64
N GLU A 60 -12.56 -13.20 -4.69
CA GLU A 60 -13.98 -12.97 -4.97
C GLU A 60 -14.19 -11.85 -6.00
N PHE A 61 -13.48 -10.72 -5.86
CA PHE A 61 -13.55 -9.59 -6.78
C PHE A 61 -13.02 -9.91 -8.19
N LEU A 62 -12.03 -10.80 -8.31
CA LEU A 62 -11.49 -11.28 -9.58
C LEU A 62 -12.31 -12.43 -10.20
N GLU A 63 -13.47 -12.75 -9.63
CA GLU A 63 -14.33 -13.87 -10.05
C GLU A 63 -13.62 -15.24 -9.97
N CYS A 64 -12.66 -15.37 -9.05
CA CYS A 64 -11.94 -16.62 -8.77
C CYS A 64 -11.99 -16.98 -7.26
N PRO A 65 -13.19 -17.08 -6.64
CA PRO A 65 -13.29 -17.37 -5.21
C PRO A 65 -12.68 -18.73 -4.88
N PHE A 66 -12.01 -18.83 -3.72
CA PHE A 66 -11.51 -20.10 -3.22
C PHE A 66 -12.67 -21.04 -2.87
N SER A 67 -12.51 -22.31 -3.22
CA SER A 67 -13.37 -23.39 -2.75
C SER A 67 -13.05 -23.77 -1.30
N LEU A 68 -13.99 -24.43 -0.63
CA LEU A 68 -13.76 -24.95 0.72
C LEU A 68 -12.56 -25.91 0.77
N GLU A 69 -12.36 -26.72 -0.26
CA GLU A 69 -11.22 -27.64 -0.35
C GLU A 69 -9.88 -26.89 -0.46
N GLU A 70 -9.84 -25.80 -1.23
CA GLU A 70 -8.65 -24.94 -1.34
C GLU A 70 -8.33 -24.22 -0.02
N GLU A 71 -9.36 -23.76 0.70
CA GLU A 71 -9.17 -23.18 2.03
C GLU A 71 -8.70 -24.24 3.05
N GLU A 72 -9.34 -25.41 3.10
CA GLU A 72 -8.99 -26.50 4.03
C GLU A 72 -7.62 -27.14 3.73
N SER A 73 -7.19 -27.15 2.47
CA SER A 73 -5.86 -27.63 2.07
C SER A 73 -4.72 -26.66 2.41
N GLY A 74 -5.04 -25.42 2.82
CA GLY A 74 -4.06 -24.40 3.17
C GLY A 74 -3.51 -23.62 1.97
N LEU A 75 -4.12 -23.74 0.78
CA LEU A 75 -3.67 -23.03 -0.43
C LEU A 75 -3.61 -21.51 -0.22
N VAL A 76 -4.57 -20.94 0.51
CA VAL A 76 -4.61 -19.50 0.80
C VAL A 76 -3.39 -19.08 1.62
N ASP A 77 -3.00 -19.86 2.63
CA ASP A 77 -1.81 -19.61 3.44
C ASP A 77 -0.52 -19.75 2.62
N GLU A 78 -0.47 -20.70 1.69
CA GLU A 78 0.65 -20.86 0.77
C GLU A 78 0.83 -19.63 -0.14
N ILE A 79 -0.27 -19.09 -0.68
CA ILE A 79 -0.24 -17.86 -1.49
C ILE A 79 0.23 -16.68 -0.64
N ILE A 80 -0.30 -16.52 0.59
CA ILE A 80 0.13 -15.45 1.51
C ILE A 80 1.63 -15.57 1.79
N LYS A 81 2.12 -16.77 2.07
CA LYS A 81 3.54 -17.03 2.32
C LYS A 81 4.39 -16.73 1.10
N LEU A 82 3.97 -17.18 -0.09
CA LEU A 82 4.67 -16.95 -1.35
C LEU A 82 4.79 -15.46 -1.66
N CYS A 83 3.73 -14.70 -1.46
CA CYS A 83 3.68 -13.26 -1.71
C CYS A 83 4.15 -12.40 -0.52
N SER A 84 4.56 -13.02 0.58
CA SER A 84 5.00 -12.30 1.78
C SER A 84 6.24 -11.45 1.53
N PHE A 85 6.36 -10.34 2.27
CA PHE A 85 7.57 -9.50 2.22
C PHE A 85 8.83 -10.32 2.51
N GLU A 86 8.79 -11.19 3.50
CA GLU A 86 9.92 -12.03 3.89
C GLU A 86 10.34 -12.96 2.75
N ASN A 87 9.39 -13.65 2.10
CA ASN A 87 9.72 -14.52 0.98
C ASN A 87 10.24 -13.72 -0.23
N LEU A 88 9.49 -12.70 -0.67
CA LEU A 88 9.83 -11.95 -1.88
C LEU A 88 11.15 -11.17 -1.74
N SER A 89 11.41 -10.53 -0.61
CA SER A 89 12.67 -9.80 -0.37
C SER A 89 13.88 -10.73 -0.33
N ASN A 90 13.67 -12.02 -0.04
CA ASN A 90 14.73 -13.01 0.05
C ASN A 90 15.07 -13.75 -1.26
N LEU A 91 14.27 -13.59 -2.32
CA LEU A 91 14.55 -14.19 -3.63
C LEU A 91 15.82 -13.59 -4.25
N GLU A 92 16.64 -14.42 -4.88
CA GLU A 92 17.90 -13.98 -5.50
C GLU A 92 17.70 -12.86 -6.54
N VAL A 93 16.63 -12.96 -7.34
CA VAL A 93 16.27 -11.91 -8.31
C VAL A 93 16.00 -10.55 -7.66
N ASN A 94 15.57 -10.52 -6.39
CA ASN A 94 15.29 -9.28 -5.66
C ASN A 94 16.49 -8.80 -4.84
N LYS A 95 17.43 -9.69 -4.49
CA LYS A 95 18.69 -9.33 -3.81
C LYS A 95 19.75 -8.78 -4.75
N SER A 96 19.94 -9.41 -5.90
CA SER A 96 21.04 -9.15 -6.83
C SER A 96 20.61 -8.81 -8.25
N GLY A 97 19.33 -9.00 -8.59
CA GLY A 97 18.80 -8.69 -9.92
C GLY A 97 18.67 -7.18 -10.17
N LYS A 98 18.45 -6.84 -11.43
CA LYS A 98 18.27 -5.47 -11.91
C LYS A 98 17.01 -5.35 -12.76
N THR A 99 16.39 -4.18 -12.69
CA THR A 99 15.30 -3.80 -13.60
C THR A 99 15.82 -3.65 -15.03
N LEU A 100 14.89 -3.59 -16.00
CA LEU A 100 15.21 -3.30 -17.41
C LEU A 100 16.00 -2.00 -17.60
N PHE A 101 15.84 -1.04 -16.67
CA PHE A 101 16.52 0.26 -16.69
C PHE A 101 17.82 0.27 -15.87
N GLY A 102 18.28 -0.89 -15.37
CA GLY A 102 19.56 -1.05 -14.67
C GLY A 102 19.56 -0.74 -13.17
N ASN A 103 18.41 -0.37 -12.59
CA ASN A 103 18.27 -0.17 -11.14
C ASN A 103 18.27 -1.51 -10.40
N ASP A 104 18.92 -1.58 -9.24
CA ASP A 104 18.94 -2.79 -8.40
C ASP A 104 17.52 -3.13 -7.90
N ASN A 105 17.08 -4.38 -8.00
CA ASN A 105 15.75 -4.79 -7.54
C ASN A 105 15.58 -4.69 -6.02
N ARG A 106 16.68 -4.71 -5.26
CA ARG A 106 16.65 -4.60 -3.79
C ARG A 106 16.00 -3.29 -3.31
N VAL A 107 15.96 -2.25 -4.14
CA VAL A 107 15.36 -0.96 -3.78
C VAL A 107 13.84 -1.05 -3.57
N PHE A 108 13.18 -2.08 -4.10
CA PHE A 108 11.74 -2.30 -3.89
C PHE A 108 11.40 -2.87 -2.50
N PHE A 109 12.38 -3.42 -1.78
CA PHE A 109 12.18 -4.07 -0.48
C PHE A 109 13.04 -3.40 0.60
N ARG A 110 12.39 -2.66 1.51
CA ARG A 110 13.09 -1.92 2.58
C ARG A 110 12.86 -2.50 3.98
N LYS A 111 11.67 -2.29 4.55
CA LYS A 111 11.27 -2.84 5.86
C LYS A 111 9.95 -3.60 5.81
N GLY A 112 9.01 -3.12 4.98
CA GLY A 112 7.68 -3.75 4.88
C GLY A 112 6.88 -3.67 6.18
N GLU A 113 7.07 -2.61 6.97
CA GLU A 113 6.48 -2.42 8.30
C GLU A 113 5.55 -1.21 8.32
N VAL A 114 4.48 -1.31 9.12
CA VAL A 114 3.55 -0.21 9.40
C VAL A 114 4.10 0.63 10.55
N GLY A 115 4.06 1.95 10.41
CA GLY A 115 4.46 2.88 11.47
C GLY A 115 5.95 3.28 11.48
N ASP A 116 6.75 2.87 10.50
CA ASP A 116 8.17 3.27 10.42
C ASP A 116 8.37 4.78 10.28
N TRP A 117 7.32 5.54 9.88
CA TRP A 117 7.33 7.00 9.85
C TRP A 117 7.75 7.62 11.20
N LYS A 118 7.46 6.94 12.31
CA LYS A 118 7.85 7.38 13.67
C LYS A 118 9.36 7.52 13.87
N ASN A 119 10.15 6.85 13.03
CA ASN A 119 11.61 6.90 13.06
C ASN A 119 12.19 8.04 12.20
N HIS A 120 11.37 8.73 11.40
CA HIS A 120 11.85 9.72 10.42
C HIS A 120 11.16 11.08 10.53
N LEU A 121 9.86 11.12 10.88
CA LEU A 121 9.10 12.36 10.97
C LEU A 121 9.16 12.94 12.38
N THR A 122 9.30 14.26 12.48
CA THR A 122 9.13 14.98 13.75
C THR A 122 7.65 15.09 14.10
N THR A 123 7.35 15.45 15.35
CA THR A 123 5.97 15.68 15.80
C THR A 123 5.27 16.75 14.96
N GLU A 124 5.95 17.85 14.62
CA GLU A 124 5.39 18.94 13.81
C GLU A 124 5.07 18.49 12.38
N MET A 125 5.91 17.63 11.79
CA MET A 125 5.66 17.05 10.47
C MET A 125 4.42 16.14 10.48
N VAL A 126 4.26 15.35 11.54
CA VAL A 126 3.12 14.44 11.71
C VAL A 126 1.83 15.23 11.89
N GLU A 127 1.84 16.26 12.75
CA GLU A 127 0.71 17.15 12.95
C GLU A 127 0.28 17.83 11.63
N ARG A 128 1.25 18.32 10.85
CA ARG A 128 0.97 18.91 9.53
C ARG A 128 0.31 17.91 8.57
N LEU A 129 0.83 16.68 8.47
CA LEU A 129 0.24 15.65 7.60
C LEU A 129 -1.17 15.24 8.07
N ASN A 130 -1.38 15.11 9.37
CA ASN A 130 -2.67 14.77 9.94
C ASN A 130 -3.69 15.87 9.61
N GLN A 131 -3.33 17.15 9.82
CA GLN A 131 -4.22 18.26 9.48
C GLN A 131 -4.58 18.27 7.99
N ILE A 132 -3.61 18.12 7.09
CA ILE A 132 -3.88 18.08 5.64
C ILE A 132 -4.79 16.89 5.30
N THR A 133 -4.56 15.73 5.92
CA THR A 133 -5.35 14.51 5.68
C THR A 133 -6.78 14.68 6.17
N GLU A 134 -6.98 15.20 7.37
CA GLU A 134 -8.29 15.51 7.92
C GLU A 134 -9.04 16.51 7.03
N ASP A 135 -8.41 17.62 6.65
CA ASP A 135 -9.02 18.65 5.81
C ASP A 135 -9.43 18.09 4.45
N LYS A 136 -8.56 17.29 3.82
CA LYS A 136 -8.81 16.71 2.51
C LYS A 136 -9.87 15.62 2.53
N PHE A 137 -9.86 14.75 3.54
CA PHE A 137 -10.77 13.60 3.60
C PHE A 137 -12.08 13.90 4.33
N ASN A 138 -12.22 15.09 4.92
CA ASN A 138 -13.45 15.50 5.58
C ASN A 138 -14.65 15.36 4.63
N GLY A 139 -15.71 14.70 5.12
CA GLY A 139 -16.93 14.44 4.36
C GLY A 139 -16.86 13.32 3.30
N SER A 140 -15.67 12.75 3.03
CA SER A 140 -15.53 11.66 2.04
C SER A 140 -15.98 10.29 2.55
N GLY A 141 -16.09 10.13 3.87
CA GLY A 141 -16.30 8.83 4.52
C GLY A 141 -15.07 7.92 4.54
N LEU A 142 -13.94 8.34 3.96
CA LEU A 142 -12.67 7.63 4.05
C LEU A 142 -11.98 7.96 5.39
N THR A 143 -11.75 6.92 6.19
CA THR A 143 -10.89 6.99 7.38
C THR A 143 -9.60 6.23 7.13
N LEU A 144 -8.45 6.78 7.52
CA LEU A 144 -7.16 6.09 7.51
C LEU A 144 -6.77 5.64 8.92
#